data_AF-A0A5M3PL57-F1
#
_entry.id   AF-A0A5M3PL57-F1
#
_cell.length_a   1.000
_cell.length_b   1.000
_cell.length_c   1.000
_cell.angle_alpha   90.00
_cell.angle_beta   90.00
_cell.angle_gamma   90.00
#
_symmetry.space_group_name_H-M   'P 1'
#
loop_
_entity.id
_entity.type
_entity.pdbx_description
1 polymer ?
#
loop_
_entity_poly.entity_id
_entity_poly.type
_entity_poly.pdbx_seq_one_letter_code
_entity_poly.pdbx_strand_id
1 'polypeptide(L)'
;MKKMTEAQLAELETDLNAIRDEVLADLGDRDASYIRRMVRLHRSLEAGGRLMMPFGFIPPVFVAATVTLGVAKILENMEIGHNVMHGQYDWMNDPSLHSQTYEWDTVCTSDSWRRTHNYEHHTYTNIIGKDRDYGYAVLRLTDEEPWKPWHALQFINYILLSVFFQWGVGLHELETEKLRSREISWREKLPFLKEFARKGGRQAFKDYVFFPLLTFPVAPIVLAGNVGANLIRNLWSSTVIFCGHFTQDAETFTEEECEGESKGHWYLRQLTGSSNFTGGRWLHVLSGHLSYQVEHHVFPDLPAHRYPEISGKVQAVCQKYGIHYNTGRFAKQYGTVLKRILRHSLPEKVTGMARAA
;
A
#
# COMPACT_ATOMS: atom_id res chain seq x y z
N MET A 1 8.67 13.60 -17.97
CA MET A 1 7.59 12.84 -18.66
C MET A 1 7.81 12.74 -20.17
N LYS A 2 7.53 11.59 -20.80
CA LYS A 2 7.51 11.45 -22.27
C LYS A 2 6.48 12.43 -22.85
N LYS A 3 6.89 13.30 -23.78
CA LYS A 3 5.97 14.23 -24.44
C LYS A 3 5.15 13.47 -25.49
N MET A 4 3.93 13.09 -25.14
CA MET A 4 2.91 12.60 -26.06
C MET A 4 2.11 13.78 -26.62
N THR A 5 1.56 13.64 -27.83
CA THR A 5 0.64 14.65 -28.37
C THR A 5 -0.74 14.50 -27.72
N GLU A 6 -1.54 15.58 -27.71
CA GLU A 6 -2.93 15.53 -27.21
C GLU A 6 -3.75 14.41 -27.88
N ALA A 7 -3.56 14.18 -29.17
CA ALA A 7 -4.21 13.09 -29.90
C ALA A 7 -3.79 11.71 -29.35
N GLN A 8 -2.49 11.50 -29.11
CA GLN A 8 -2.00 10.25 -28.52
C GLN A 8 -2.51 10.02 -27.09
N LEU A 9 -2.68 11.10 -26.32
CA LEU A 9 -3.22 11.03 -24.96
C LEU A 9 -4.72 10.67 -24.96
N ALA A 10 -5.50 11.22 -25.90
CA ALA A 10 -6.90 10.85 -26.09
C ALA A 10 -7.06 9.39 -26.57
N GLU A 11 -6.18 8.91 -27.46
CA GLU A 11 -6.16 7.50 -27.86
C GLU A 11 -5.73 6.58 -26.71
N LEU A 12 -4.75 6.98 -25.89
CA LEU A 12 -4.32 6.25 -24.69
C LEU A 12 -5.49 6.07 -23.71
N GLU A 13 -6.23 7.15 -23.45
CA GLU A 13 -7.43 7.11 -22.62
C GLU A 13 -8.46 6.13 -23.19
N THR A 14 -8.73 6.19 -24.50
CA THR A 14 -9.69 5.31 -25.17
C THR A 14 -9.29 3.84 -25.03
N ASP A 15 -8.02 3.50 -25.28
CA ASP A 15 -7.53 2.13 -25.19
C ASP A 15 -7.59 1.57 -23.76
N LEU A 16 -7.24 2.37 -22.76
CA LEU A 16 -7.30 1.95 -21.35
C LEU A 16 -8.73 1.84 -20.84
N ASN A 17 -9.61 2.78 -21.21
CA ASN A 17 -11.04 2.70 -20.88
C ASN A 17 -11.67 1.44 -21.49
N ALA A 18 -11.30 1.05 -22.71
CA ALA A 18 -11.80 -0.18 -23.32
C ALA A 18 -11.44 -1.43 -22.51
N ILE A 19 -10.22 -1.50 -21.95
CA ILE A 19 -9.82 -2.60 -21.06
C ILE A 19 -10.66 -2.60 -19.78
N ARG A 20 -10.86 -1.43 -19.17
CA ARG A 20 -11.66 -1.28 -17.95
C ARG A 20 -13.11 -1.70 -18.18
N ASP A 21 -13.70 -1.22 -19.26
CA ASP A 21 -15.11 -1.47 -19.59
C ASP A 21 -15.36 -2.95 -19.90
N GLU A 22 -14.41 -3.64 -20.53
CA GLU A 22 -14.48 -5.09 -20.74
C GLU A 22 -14.54 -5.86 -19.41
N VAL A 23 -13.72 -5.48 -18.42
CA VAL A 23 -13.77 -6.11 -17.09
C VAL A 23 -15.08 -5.81 -16.38
N LEU A 24 -15.53 -4.55 -16.40
CA LEU A 24 -16.79 -4.15 -15.78
C LEU A 24 -18.00 -4.89 -16.36
N ALA A 25 -18.03 -5.07 -17.67
CA ALA A 25 -19.10 -5.79 -18.36
C ALA A 25 -19.13 -7.30 -18.02
N ASP A 26 -18.02 -7.85 -17.55
CA ASP A 26 -17.85 -9.28 -17.24
C ASP A 26 -17.88 -9.58 -15.72
N LEU A 27 -18.03 -8.56 -14.86
CA LEU A 27 -18.16 -8.77 -13.41
C LEU A 27 -19.34 -9.67 -13.08
N GLY A 28 -19.11 -10.65 -12.20
CA GLY A 28 -20.18 -11.56 -11.79
C GLY A 28 -19.78 -12.59 -10.75
N ASP A 29 -20.40 -13.77 -10.81
CA ASP A 29 -20.31 -14.80 -9.77
C ASP A 29 -18.87 -15.27 -9.48
N ARG A 30 -17.97 -15.19 -10.46
CA ARG A 30 -16.56 -15.58 -10.25
C ARG A 30 -15.84 -14.66 -9.27
N ASP A 31 -16.09 -13.36 -9.37
CA ASP A 31 -15.52 -12.30 -8.52
C ASP A 31 -16.11 -12.38 -7.12
N ALA A 32 -17.44 -12.48 -7.02
CA ALA A 32 -18.14 -12.64 -5.75
C ALA A 32 -17.70 -13.93 -5.02
N SER A 33 -17.54 -15.04 -5.74
CA SER A 33 -17.05 -16.29 -5.19
C SER A 33 -15.59 -16.20 -4.76
N TYR A 34 -14.77 -15.44 -5.48
CA TYR A 34 -13.38 -15.20 -5.12
C TYR A 34 -13.25 -14.48 -3.78
N ILE A 35 -13.85 -13.30 -3.63
CA ILE A 35 -13.72 -12.51 -2.40
C ILE A 35 -14.33 -13.24 -1.19
N ARG A 36 -15.47 -13.91 -1.35
CA ARG A 36 -16.07 -14.74 -0.29
C ARG A 36 -15.19 -15.92 0.11
N ARG A 37 -14.41 -16.49 -0.80
CA ARG A 37 -13.39 -17.50 -0.47
C ARG A 37 -12.24 -16.89 0.31
N MET A 38 -11.76 -15.71 -0.07
CA MET A 38 -10.70 -15.01 0.66
C MET A 38 -11.13 -14.65 2.08
N VAL A 39 -12.35 -14.13 2.28
CA VAL A 39 -12.91 -13.86 3.62
C VAL A 39 -12.99 -15.13 4.46
N ARG A 40 -13.47 -16.25 3.89
CA ARG A 40 -13.50 -17.53 4.61
C ARG A 40 -12.10 -18.02 4.98
N LEU A 41 -11.15 -17.97 4.04
CA LEU A 41 -9.76 -18.35 4.29
C LEU A 41 -9.14 -17.51 5.41
N HIS A 42 -9.27 -16.19 5.35
CA HIS A 42 -8.81 -15.27 6.38
C HIS A 42 -9.39 -15.64 7.76
N ARG A 43 -10.72 -15.78 7.87
CA ARG A 43 -11.38 -16.12 9.14
C ARG A 43 -10.94 -17.48 9.70
N SER A 44 -10.77 -18.48 8.83
CA SER A 44 -10.26 -19.80 9.23
C SER A 44 -8.82 -19.74 9.72
N LEU A 45 -7.94 -18.98 9.05
CA LEU A 45 -6.56 -18.79 9.47
C LEU A 45 -6.47 -18.00 10.78
N GLU A 46 -7.26 -16.94 10.94
CA GLU A 46 -7.29 -16.18 12.19
C GLU A 46 -7.74 -17.06 13.36
N ALA A 47 -8.86 -17.78 13.21
CA ALA A 47 -9.35 -18.69 14.23
C ALA A 47 -8.33 -19.79 14.54
N GLY A 48 -7.77 -20.43 13.51
CA GLY A 48 -6.75 -21.48 13.67
C GLY A 48 -5.49 -20.98 14.37
N GLY A 49 -4.95 -19.83 13.94
CA GLY A 49 -3.79 -19.20 14.56
C GLY A 49 -4.01 -18.88 16.04
N ARG A 50 -5.20 -18.34 16.38
CA ARG A 50 -5.56 -18.03 17.77
C ARG A 50 -5.80 -19.28 18.63
N LEU A 51 -6.37 -20.34 18.07
CA LEU A 51 -6.58 -21.62 18.77
C LEU A 51 -5.26 -22.38 19.00
N MET A 52 -4.31 -22.29 18.08
CA MET A 52 -2.98 -22.92 18.23
C MET A 52 -2.08 -22.16 19.21
N MET A 53 -2.22 -20.83 19.33
CA MET A 53 -1.28 -19.99 20.07
C MET A 53 -1.05 -20.37 21.54
N PRO A 54 -2.09 -20.78 22.33
CA PRO A 54 -1.88 -21.25 23.71
C PRO A 54 -0.96 -22.46 23.82
N PHE A 55 -0.85 -23.27 22.76
CA PHE A 55 0.05 -24.42 22.68
C PHE A 55 1.44 -24.05 22.15
N GLY A 56 1.73 -22.77 21.97
CA GLY A 56 3.01 -22.24 21.50
C GLY A 56 4.18 -22.44 22.48
N PHE A 57 3.98 -23.05 23.64
CA PHE A 57 5.13 -23.55 24.44
C PHE A 57 5.88 -24.68 23.71
N ILE A 58 5.25 -25.31 22.71
CA ILE A 58 5.86 -26.26 21.80
C ILE A 58 6.43 -25.46 20.59
N PRO A 59 7.76 -25.37 20.39
CA PRO A 59 8.33 -24.40 19.46
C PRO A 59 7.83 -24.49 18.00
N PRO A 60 7.66 -25.69 17.40
CA PRO A 60 7.04 -25.79 16.08
C PRO A 60 5.59 -25.26 16.04
N VAL A 61 4.80 -25.46 17.10
CA VAL A 61 3.43 -24.95 17.19
C VAL A 61 3.41 -23.43 17.31
N PHE A 62 4.36 -22.85 18.05
CA PHE A 62 4.50 -21.39 18.13
C PHE A 62 4.74 -20.76 16.76
N VAL A 63 5.68 -21.32 16.00
CA VAL A 63 6.01 -20.84 14.65
C VAL A 63 4.79 -20.99 13.74
N ALA A 64 4.15 -22.16 13.74
CA ALA A 64 2.96 -22.39 12.93
C ALA A 64 1.81 -21.43 13.29
N ALA A 65 1.53 -21.23 14.58
CA ALA A 65 0.49 -20.32 15.06
C ALA A 65 0.77 -18.86 14.67
N THR A 66 2.02 -18.41 14.88
CA THR A 66 2.46 -17.04 14.58
C THR A 66 2.41 -16.74 13.09
N VAL A 67 2.93 -17.65 12.25
CA VAL A 67 2.89 -17.50 10.79
C VAL A 67 1.45 -17.54 10.28
N THR A 68 0.63 -18.48 10.77
CA THR A 68 -0.79 -18.58 10.38
C THR A 68 -1.54 -17.28 10.71
N LEU A 69 -1.35 -16.74 11.91
CA LEU A 69 -1.97 -15.47 12.31
C LEU A 69 -1.41 -14.28 11.52
N GLY A 70 -0.11 -14.27 11.22
CA GLY A 70 0.52 -13.26 10.37
C GLY A 70 -0.05 -13.25 8.96
N VAL A 71 -0.22 -14.42 8.33
CA VAL A 71 -0.86 -14.58 7.01
C VAL A 71 -2.33 -14.14 7.06
N ALA A 72 -3.07 -14.50 8.12
CA ALA A 72 -4.45 -14.05 8.28
C ALA A 72 -4.55 -12.51 8.30
N LYS A 73 -3.63 -11.84 9.02
CA LYS A 73 -3.54 -10.38 9.06
C LYS A 73 -3.13 -9.76 7.73
N ILE A 74 -2.24 -10.39 6.97
CA ILE A 74 -1.86 -9.95 5.62
C ILE A 74 -3.05 -10.03 4.67
N LEU A 75 -3.78 -11.15 4.65
CA LEU A 75 -4.94 -11.32 3.78
C LEU A 75 -6.06 -10.33 4.11
N GLU A 76 -6.31 -10.08 5.39
CA GLU A 76 -7.26 -9.05 5.80
C GLU A 76 -6.82 -7.69 5.27
N ASN A 77 -5.57 -7.30 5.54
CA ASN A 77 -5.12 -5.94 5.27
C ASN A 77 -4.96 -5.66 3.77
N MET A 78 -4.40 -6.59 3.00
CA MET A 78 -4.01 -6.38 1.60
C MET A 78 -5.04 -6.92 0.61
N GLU A 79 -5.49 -8.17 0.76
CA GLU A 79 -6.35 -8.81 -0.24
C GLU A 79 -7.84 -8.49 -0.07
N ILE A 80 -8.28 -8.25 1.17
CA ILE A 80 -9.69 -7.99 1.49
C ILE A 80 -9.91 -6.50 1.74
N GLY A 81 -9.40 -5.97 2.85
CA GLY A 81 -9.73 -4.63 3.34
C GLY A 81 -9.32 -3.51 2.39
N HIS A 82 -8.07 -3.55 1.89
CA HIS A 82 -7.61 -2.61 0.87
C HIS A 82 -8.52 -2.62 -0.37
N ASN A 83 -8.74 -3.80 -0.96
CA ASN A 83 -9.52 -3.96 -2.18
C ASN A 83 -10.99 -3.58 -2.00
N VAL A 84 -11.61 -3.96 -0.89
CA VAL A 84 -12.98 -3.57 -0.55
C VAL A 84 -13.10 -2.06 -0.40
N MET A 85 -12.18 -1.41 0.33
CA MET A 85 -12.24 0.04 0.54
C MET A 85 -11.96 0.85 -0.74
N HIS A 86 -11.35 0.27 -1.77
CA HIS A 86 -11.26 0.85 -3.11
C HIS A 86 -12.55 0.76 -3.94
N GLY A 87 -13.62 0.16 -3.40
CA GLY A 87 -14.90 0.03 -4.11
C GLY A 87 -14.97 -1.15 -5.06
N GLN A 88 -13.96 -2.02 -5.09
CA GLN A 88 -13.85 -3.11 -6.07
C GLN A 88 -15.01 -4.12 -6.03
N TYR A 89 -15.77 -4.15 -4.93
CA TYR A 89 -16.89 -5.07 -4.74
C TYR A 89 -18.23 -4.36 -4.48
N ASP A 90 -18.31 -3.03 -4.61
CA ASP A 90 -19.54 -2.28 -4.31
C ASP A 90 -20.70 -2.66 -5.24
N TRP A 91 -20.40 -3.07 -6.48
CA TRP A 91 -21.37 -3.59 -7.45
C TRP A 91 -22.12 -4.83 -6.94
N MET A 92 -21.56 -5.58 -5.98
CA MET A 92 -22.24 -6.73 -5.37
C MET A 92 -23.40 -6.33 -4.46
N ASN A 93 -23.48 -5.06 -4.04
CA ASN A 93 -24.43 -4.56 -3.04
C ASN A 93 -24.44 -5.41 -1.73
N ASP A 94 -23.28 -5.98 -1.37
CA ASP A 94 -23.11 -6.76 -0.14
C ASP A 94 -22.67 -5.83 1.00
N PRO A 95 -23.50 -5.61 2.04
CA PRO A 95 -23.19 -4.65 3.11
C PRO A 95 -21.95 -5.03 3.92
N SER A 96 -21.53 -6.30 3.88
CA SER A 96 -20.32 -6.77 4.56
C SER A 96 -19.02 -6.51 3.79
N LEU A 97 -19.12 -6.10 2.52
CA LEU A 97 -18.01 -5.85 1.60
C LEU A 97 -18.16 -4.48 0.91
N HIS A 98 -18.80 -3.51 1.57
CA HIS A 98 -19.06 -2.20 1.00
C HIS A 98 -17.98 -1.19 1.41
N SER A 99 -17.42 -0.48 0.43
CA SER A 99 -16.24 0.38 0.60
C SER A 99 -16.37 1.46 1.68
N GLN A 100 -17.58 2.01 1.84
CA GLN A 100 -17.85 3.10 2.77
C GLN A 100 -18.02 2.65 4.23
N THR A 101 -18.34 1.37 4.45
CA THR A 101 -18.67 0.85 5.80
C THR A 101 -17.71 -0.22 6.26
N TYR A 102 -16.90 -0.80 5.37
CA TYR A 102 -15.92 -1.81 5.73
C TYR A 102 -14.85 -1.24 6.67
N GLU A 103 -14.61 -1.94 7.78
CA GLU A 103 -13.59 -1.57 8.75
C GLU A 103 -12.62 -2.73 8.97
N TRP A 104 -11.40 -2.55 8.45
CA TRP A 104 -10.33 -3.54 8.46
C TRP A 104 -9.56 -3.66 9.78
N ASP A 105 -8.82 -4.76 9.94
CA ASP A 105 -8.11 -5.16 11.17
C ASP A 105 -6.72 -4.51 11.33
N THR A 106 -6.68 -3.18 11.28
CA THR A 106 -5.46 -2.38 11.50
C THR A 106 -5.77 -1.11 12.30
N VAL A 107 -4.75 -0.34 12.64
CA VAL A 107 -4.88 0.89 13.44
C VAL A 107 -5.34 2.09 12.61
N CYS A 108 -5.05 2.12 11.31
CA CYS A 108 -5.58 3.13 10.39
C CYS A 108 -7.11 2.97 10.26
N THR A 109 -7.88 4.04 10.41
CA THR A 109 -9.33 4.01 10.20
C THR A 109 -9.65 3.93 8.72
N SER A 110 -10.80 3.34 8.36
CA SER A 110 -11.21 3.29 6.95
C SER A 110 -11.43 4.69 6.35
N ASP A 111 -11.95 5.64 7.14
CA ASP A 111 -12.10 7.04 6.72
C ASP A 111 -10.76 7.71 6.42
N SER A 112 -9.76 7.48 7.28
CA SER A 112 -8.40 8.01 7.08
C SER A 112 -7.76 7.42 5.83
N TRP A 113 -7.94 6.12 5.62
CA TRP A 113 -7.47 5.43 4.42
C TRP A 113 -8.12 5.98 3.15
N ARG A 114 -9.45 6.16 3.13
CA ARG A 114 -10.17 6.73 1.98
C ARG A 114 -9.70 8.15 1.66
N ARG A 115 -9.42 8.98 2.66
CA ARG A 115 -8.89 10.34 2.45
C ARG A 115 -7.45 10.32 1.94
N THR A 116 -6.56 9.69 2.69
CA THR A 116 -5.11 9.79 2.44
C THR A 116 -4.63 8.90 1.31
N HIS A 117 -5.18 7.70 1.17
CA HIS A 117 -4.77 6.79 0.12
C HIS A 117 -5.69 6.92 -1.11
N ASN A 118 -6.99 6.65 -0.97
CA ASN A 118 -7.88 6.58 -2.14
C ASN A 118 -8.08 7.93 -2.83
N TYR A 119 -8.10 9.03 -2.07
CA TYR A 119 -8.21 10.36 -2.66
C TYR A 119 -6.83 10.99 -2.90
N GLU A 120 -6.07 11.31 -1.85
CA GLU A 120 -4.81 12.05 -2.02
C GLU A 120 -3.81 11.28 -2.90
N HIS A 121 -3.44 10.05 -2.53
CA HIS A 121 -2.44 9.29 -3.27
C HIS A 121 -2.90 8.85 -4.66
N HIS A 122 -4.09 8.29 -4.86
CA HIS A 122 -4.55 7.85 -6.20
C HIS A 122 -4.89 9.01 -7.16
N THR A 123 -5.28 10.18 -6.62
CA THR A 123 -5.51 11.35 -7.48
C THR A 123 -4.17 11.97 -7.90
N TYR A 124 -3.24 12.13 -6.95
CA TYR A 124 -2.02 12.92 -7.14
C TYR A 124 -0.73 12.10 -7.12
N THR A 125 -0.81 10.80 -7.43
CA THR A 125 0.30 9.83 -7.36
C THR A 125 1.64 10.41 -7.83
N ASN A 126 2.62 10.38 -6.93
CA ASN A 126 3.99 10.88 -7.09
C ASN A 126 4.12 12.36 -7.49
N ILE A 127 3.08 13.18 -7.37
CA ILE A 127 3.17 14.64 -7.52
C ILE A 127 3.76 15.21 -6.22
N ILE A 128 4.97 15.73 -6.31
CA ILE A 128 5.69 16.34 -5.18
C ILE A 128 4.91 17.54 -4.66
N GLY A 129 4.54 17.50 -3.38
CA GLY A 129 3.74 18.53 -2.70
C GLY A 129 2.28 18.16 -2.51
N LYS A 130 1.77 17.21 -3.30
CA LYS A 130 0.39 16.71 -3.21
C LYS A 130 0.32 15.29 -2.66
N ASP A 131 1.14 14.38 -3.17
CA ASP A 131 1.21 13.00 -2.69
C ASP A 131 2.18 12.90 -1.51
N ARG A 132 1.62 12.59 -0.34
CA ARG A 132 2.39 12.52 0.91
C ARG A 132 3.06 11.16 1.11
N ASP A 133 2.68 10.15 0.31
CA ASP A 133 3.38 8.87 0.28
C ASP A 133 4.80 9.06 -0.29
N TYR A 134 5.00 10.09 -1.14
CA TYR A 134 6.29 10.44 -1.72
C TYR A 134 6.89 11.72 -1.11
N GLY A 135 7.95 11.60 -0.30
CA GLY A 135 8.80 12.73 0.12
C GLY A 135 8.46 13.44 1.44
N TYR A 136 7.19 13.44 1.89
CA TYR A 136 6.79 14.38 2.96
C TYR A 136 6.86 13.88 4.40
N ALA A 137 6.85 12.57 4.67
CA ALA A 137 6.66 12.08 6.04
C ALA A 137 7.94 11.56 6.74
N VAL A 138 8.77 10.74 6.08
CA VAL A 138 9.84 9.99 6.78
C VAL A 138 11.11 9.77 5.94
N LEU A 139 10.98 9.60 4.62
CA LEU A 139 12.09 9.23 3.72
C LEU A 139 12.16 10.19 2.53
N ARG A 140 13.34 10.73 2.28
CA ARG A 140 13.72 11.42 1.05
C ARG A 140 13.99 10.39 -0.05
N LEU A 141 13.29 10.49 -1.17
CA LEU A 141 13.34 9.51 -2.28
C LEU A 141 13.57 10.15 -3.65
N THR A 142 13.71 11.47 -3.71
CA THR A 142 14.00 12.23 -4.93
C THR A 142 15.10 13.25 -4.67
N ASP A 143 15.76 13.67 -5.75
CA ASP A 143 16.75 14.75 -5.71
C ASP A 143 16.10 16.15 -5.74
N GLU A 144 14.80 16.24 -6.06
CA GLU A 144 14.02 17.48 -5.96
C GLU A 144 13.88 17.98 -4.53
N GLU A 145 13.87 17.05 -3.56
CA GLU A 145 13.86 17.40 -2.15
C GLU A 145 15.28 17.71 -1.65
N PRO A 146 15.49 18.85 -0.97
CA PRO A 146 16.81 19.18 -0.45
C PRO A 146 17.22 18.21 0.67
N TRP A 147 18.46 17.73 0.61
CA TRP A 147 19.02 16.91 1.68
C TRP A 147 19.17 17.72 2.98
N LYS A 148 18.89 17.09 4.12
CA LYS A 148 18.98 17.67 5.47
C LYS A 148 19.75 16.70 6.39
N PRO A 149 20.49 17.16 7.41
CA PRO A 149 21.37 16.31 8.21
C PRO A 149 20.76 15.04 8.80
N TRP A 150 19.48 15.08 9.19
CA TRP A 150 18.78 13.91 9.74
C TRP A 150 18.52 12.81 8.71
N HIS A 151 18.61 13.08 7.40
CA HIS A 151 18.53 12.05 6.37
C HIS A 151 19.71 11.06 6.45
N ALA A 152 20.79 11.38 7.16
CA ALA A 152 21.82 10.38 7.48
C ALA A 152 21.28 9.19 8.30
N LEU A 153 20.18 9.38 9.05
CA LEU A 153 19.49 8.34 9.81
C LEU A 153 18.32 7.69 9.03
N GLN A 154 18.14 8.05 7.76
CA GLN A 154 17.01 7.63 6.94
C GLN A 154 16.85 6.11 6.86
N PHE A 155 17.96 5.37 6.73
CA PHE A 155 17.87 3.91 6.69
C PHE A 155 17.39 3.30 8.01
N ILE A 156 17.75 3.90 9.15
CA ILE A 156 17.21 3.52 10.47
C ILE A 156 15.72 3.87 10.54
N ASN A 157 15.33 5.06 10.08
CA ASN A 157 13.93 5.46 10.01
C ASN A 157 13.10 4.53 9.12
N TYR A 158 13.66 4.05 8.01
CA TYR A 158 13.04 3.05 7.14
C TYR A 158 12.81 1.71 7.86
N ILE A 159 13.79 1.22 8.63
CA ILE A 159 13.63 0.01 9.44
C ILE A 159 12.55 0.20 10.49
N LEU A 160 12.57 1.32 11.23
CA LEU A 160 11.57 1.63 12.25
C LEU A 160 10.18 1.74 11.63
N LEU A 161 10.05 2.45 10.51
CA LEU A 161 8.79 2.54 9.78
C LEU A 161 8.31 1.17 9.32
N SER A 162 9.20 0.30 8.82
CA SER A 162 8.84 -1.06 8.40
C SER A 162 8.40 -1.94 9.57
N VAL A 163 9.03 -1.81 10.74
CA VAL A 163 8.65 -2.55 11.96
C VAL A 163 7.31 -2.06 12.52
N PHE A 164 7.04 -0.75 12.43
CA PHE A 164 5.82 -0.11 12.95
C PHE A 164 4.83 0.29 11.86
N PHE A 165 4.88 -0.35 10.68
CA PHE A 165 4.25 0.14 9.45
C PHE A 165 2.76 0.50 9.60
N GLN A 166 1.95 -0.36 10.22
CA GLN A 166 0.53 -0.05 10.47
C GLN A 166 0.32 1.27 11.21
N TRP A 167 1.19 1.60 12.18
CA TRP A 167 1.10 2.80 12.99
C TRP A 167 1.54 4.03 12.22
N GLY A 168 2.56 3.88 11.37
CA GLY A 168 2.96 4.90 10.40
C GLY A 168 1.81 5.26 9.46
N VAL A 169 1.18 4.25 8.85
CA VAL A 169 -0.01 4.43 8.00
C VAL A 169 -1.17 5.05 8.79
N GLY A 170 -1.44 4.57 10.01
CA GLY A 170 -2.52 5.09 10.84
C GLY A 170 -2.32 6.54 11.30
N LEU A 171 -1.07 7.01 11.37
CA LEU A 171 -0.73 8.40 11.67
C LEU A 171 -0.46 9.25 10.43
N HIS A 172 -0.61 8.68 9.22
CA HIS A 172 -0.26 9.36 7.99
C HIS A 172 -1.02 10.69 7.83
N GLU A 173 -2.32 10.70 8.14
CA GLU A 173 -3.18 11.88 8.10
C GLU A 173 -2.80 12.97 9.13
N LEU A 174 -1.88 12.70 10.06
CA LEU A 174 -1.47 13.70 11.05
C LEU A 174 -0.82 14.94 10.41
N GLU A 175 -0.26 14.82 9.19
CA GLU A 175 0.40 15.94 8.50
C GLU A 175 1.50 16.57 9.35
N THR A 176 2.39 15.72 9.86
CA THR A 176 3.45 16.12 10.82
C THR A 176 4.32 17.27 10.31
N GLU A 177 4.54 17.32 9.00
CA GLU A 177 5.27 18.38 8.31
C GLU A 177 4.54 19.72 8.40
N LYS A 178 3.21 19.75 8.17
CA LYS A 178 2.37 20.96 8.28
C LYS A 178 2.16 21.40 9.72
N LEU A 179 2.10 20.46 10.67
CA LEU A 179 2.12 20.77 12.10
C LEU A 179 3.44 21.44 12.51
N ARG A 180 4.57 20.97 11.96
CA ARG A 180 5.90 21.52 12.24
C ARG A 180 6.09 22.90 11.60
N SER A 181 5.58 23.11 10.38
CA SER A 181 5.58 24.43 9.72
C SER A 181 4.53 25.40 10.28
N ARG A 182 3.61 24.91 11.13
CA ARG A 182 2.49 25.65 11.74
C ARG A 182 1.44 26.12 10.72
N GLU A 183 1.35 25.46 9.57
CA GLU A 183 0.24 25.65 8.61
C GLU A 183 -1.08 25.12 9.18
N ILE A 184 -1.01 24.06 9.99
CA ILE A 184 -2.14 23.50 10.72
C ILE A 184 -1.83 23.42 12.21
N SER A 185 -2.86 23.43 13.04
CA SER A 185 -2.75 23.33 14.49
C SER A 185 -3.12 21.95 15.03
N TRP A 186 -2.60 21.63 16.21
CA TRP A 186 -2.98 20.41 16.95
C TRP A 186 -4.48 20.34 17.26
N ARG A 187 -5.16 21.48 17.37
CA ARG A 187 -6.61 21.52 17.62
C ARG A 187 -7.41 20.99 16.43
N GLU A 188 -6.96 21.30 15.21
CA GLU A 188 -7.59 20.80 13.97
C GLU A 188 -7.42 19.29 13.81
N LYS A 189 -6.30 18.73 14.27
CA LYS A 189 -6.04 17.28 14.23
C LYS A 189 -6.62 16.50 15.41
N LEU A 190 -7.20 17.17 16.42
CA LEU A 190 -7.73 16.51 17.61
C LEU A 190 -8.86 15.49 17.32
N PRO A 191 -9.82 15.75 16.41
CA PRO A 191 -10.84 14.75 16.05
C PRO A 191 -10.21 13.47 15.47
N PHE A 192 -9.31 13.62 14.49
CA PHE A 192 -8.55 12.51 13.91
C PHE A 192 -7.77 11.74 14.98
N LEU A 193 -7.03 12.43 15.85
CA LEU A 193 -6.25 11.79 16.93
C LEU A 193 -7.13 11.01 17.91
N LYS A 194 -8.35 11.48 18.21
CA LYS A 194 -9.31 10.75 19.05
C LYS A 194 -9.77 9.46 18.38
N GLU A 195 -10.07 9.50 17.09
CA GLU A 195 -10.48 8.32 16.34
C GLU A 195 -9.35 7.30 16.19
N PHE A 196 -8.15 7.79 15.85
CA PHE A 196 -6.94 6.98 15.82
C PHE A 196 -6.66 6.34 17.19
N ALA A 197 -6.71 7.11 18.29
CA ALA A 197 -6.50 6.58 19.63
C ALA A 197 -7.56 5.55 20.04
N ARG A 198 -8.83 5.78 19.69
CA ARG A 198 -9.93 4.84 19.94
C ARG A 198 -9.73 3.53 19.19
N LYS A 199 -9.46 3.59 17.88
CA LYS A 199 -9.27 2.40 17.05
C LYS A 199 -7.96 1.68 17.39
N GLY A 200 -6.86 2.42 17.41
CA GLY A 200 -5.53 1.92 17.77
C GLY A 200 -5.49 1.33 19.17
N GLY A 201 -6.14 1.97 20.14
CA GLY A 201 -6.28 1.45 21.50
C GLY A 201 -7.08 0.15 21.56
N ARG A 202 -8.19 0.04 20.80
CA ARG A 202 -8.96 -1.22 20.70
C ARG A 202 -8.12 -2.34 20.08
N GLN A 203 -7.34 -2.06 19.04
CA GLN A 203 -6.46 -3.04 18.41
C GLN A 203 -5.31 -3.48 19.32
N ALA A 204 -4.66 -2.53 19.98
CA ALA A 204 -3.60 -2.81 20.95
C ALA A 204 -4.14 -3.61 22.15
N PHE A 205 -5.31 -3.24 22.69
CA PHE A 205 -5.95 -4.00 23.75
C PHE A 205 -6.26 -5.43 23.30
N LYS A 206 -6.88 -5.60 22.11
CA LYS A 206 -7.21 -6.91 21.57
C LYS A 206 -5.99 -7.82 21.50
N ASP A 207 -4.94 -7.39 20.80
CA ASP A 207 -3.78 -8.24 20.50
C ASP A 207 -2.80 -8.36 21.68
N TYR A 208 -2.63 -7.33 22.51
CA TYR A 208 -1.59 -7.32 23.56
C TYR A 208 -2.12 -7.49 24.99
N VAL A 209 -3.44 -7.43 25.20
CA VAL A 209 -4.04 -7.56 26.54
C VAL A 209 -5.10 -8.65 26.56
N PHE A 210 -6.16 -8.54 25.76
CA PHE A 210 -7.31 -9.44 25.80
C PHE A 210 -6.92 -10.90 25.52
N PHE A 211 -6.30 -11.20 24.37
CA PHE A 211 -5.93 -12.58 24.05
C PHE A 211 -4.88 -13.19 25.00
N PRO A 212 -3.81 -12.45 25.39
CA PRO A 212 -2.89 -12.92 26.42
C PRO A 212 -3.60 -13.23 27.75
N LEU A 213 -4.45 -12.34 28.26
CA LEU A 213 -5.15 -12.57 29.54
C LEU A 213 -6.17 -13.72 29.46
N LEU A 214 -6.88 -13.85 28.35
CA LEU A 214 -7.82 -14.94 28.10
C LEU A 214 -7.15 -16.33 28.17
N THR A 215 -5.83 -16.38 27.95
CA THR A 215 -5.04 -17.61 27.83
C THR A 215 -4.08 -17.80 29.00
N PHE A 216 -4.33 -17.14 30.14
CA PHE A 216 -3.55 -17.37 31.36
C PHE A 216 -3.54 -18.88 31.75
N PRO A 217 -2.39 -19.48 32.09
CA PRO A 217 -1.09 -18.87 32.41
C PRO A 217 -0.11 -18.68 31.24
N VAL A 218 -0.43 -19.10 30.02
CA VAL A 218 0.49 -19.00 28.85
C VAL A 218 0.50 -17.61 28.20
N ALA A 219 0.05 -16.59 28.91
CA ALA A 219 -0.06 -15.21 28.43
C ALA A 219 1.21 -14.65 27.75
N PRO A 220 2.44 -14.86 28.28
CA PRO A 220 3.65 -14.36 27.62
C PRO A 220 3.88 -14.95 26.22
N ILE A 221 3.50 -16.21 26.01
CA ILE A 221 3.64 -16.90 24.72
C ILE A 221 2.65 -16.32 23.71
N VAL A 222 1.40 -16.14 24.12
CA VAL A 222 0.36 -15.55 23.27
C VAL A 222 0.69 -14.09 22.92
N LEU A 223 1.21 -13.33 23.89
CA LEU A 223 1.71 -11.97 23.64
C LEU A 223 2.84 -11.97 22.60
N ALA A 224 3.85 -12.83 22.76
CA ALA A 224 4.96 -12.94 21.82
C ALA A 224 4.49 -13.32 20.41
N GLY A 225 3.54 -14.25 20.30
CA GLY A 225 2.95 -14.66 19.03
C GLY A 225 2.14 -13.55 18.35
N ASN A 226 1.37 -12.76 19.10
CA ASN A 226 0.64 -11.61 18.56
C ASN A 226 1.58 -10.48 18.11
N VAL A 227 2.67 -10.23 18.84
CA VAL A 227 3.74 -9.31 18.41
C VAL A 227 4.38 -9.82 17.11
N GLY A 228 4.73 -11.11 17.06
CA GLY A 228 5.32 -11.74 15.87
C GLY A 228 4.39 -11.66 14.65
N ALA A 229 3.10 -11.94 14.80
CA ALA A 229 2.13 -11.86 13.72
C ALA A 229 1.96 -10.42 13.19
N ASN A 230 1.93 -9.42 14.09
CA ASN A 230 1.89 -8.01 13.70
C ASN A 230 3.19 -7.57 13.00
N LEU A 231 4.35 -8.07 13.44
CA LEU A 231 5.64 -7.82 12.81
C LEU A 231 5.70 -8.41 11.40
N ILE A 232 5.24 -9.67 11.22
CA ILE A 232 5.14 -10.32 9.90
C ILE A 232 4.32 -9.46 8.94
N ARG A 233 3.11 -9.04 9.36
CA ARG A 233 2.27 -8.18 8.53
C ARG A 233 2.94 -6.84 8.24
N ASN A 234 3.53 -6.18 9.24
CA ASN A 234 4.19 -4.88 9.05
C ASN A 234 5.32 -4.94 8.02
N LEU A 235 6.23 -5.89 8.15
CA LEU A 235 7.36 -6.05 7.23
C LEU A 235 6.89 -6.42 5.82
N TRP A 236 5.86 -7.26 5.72
CA TRP A 236 5.30 -7.65 4.43
C TRP A 236 4.60 -6.48 3.73
N SER A 237 3.63 -5.84 4.41
CA SER A 237 2.88 -4.72 3.84
C SER A 237 3.81 -3.55 3.49
N SER A 238 4.80 -3.23 4.34
CA SER A 238 5.76 -2.18 3.99
C SER A 238 6.50 -2.56 2.71
N THR A 239 7.10 -3.75 2.64
CA THR A 239 7.87 -4.21 1.47
C THR A 239 7.05 -4.13 0.17
N VAL A 240 5.79 -4.58 0.21
CA VAL A 240 4.87 -4.53 -0.95
C VAL A 240 4.63 -3.09 -1.40
N ILE A 241 4.20 -2.21 -0.48
CA ILE A 241 3.88 -0.80 -0.79
C ILE A 241 5.11 -0.07 -1.32
N PHE A 242 6.26 -0.27 -0.69
CA PHE A 242 7.55 0.29 -1.12
C PHE A 242 7.93 -0.12 -2.55
N CYS A 243 7.67 -1.38 -2.94
CA CYS A 243 7.95 -1.86 -4.29
C CYS A 243 7.01 -1.29 -5.35
N GLY A 244 5.85 -0.74 -4.98
CA GLY A 244 4.89 -0.17 -5.91
C GLY A 244 5.30 1.20 -6.45
N HIS A 245 5.94 2.04 -5.63
CA HIS A 245 6.17 3.46 -5.95
C HIS A 245 7.63 3.91 -5.89
N PHE A 246 8.52 3.24 -5.15
CA PHE A 246 9.86 3.78 -4.87
C PHE A 246 10.97 2.98 -5.56
N THR A 247 10.62 2.23 -6.60
CA THR A 247 11.62 1.57 -7.44
C THR A 247 12.44 2.61 -8.21
N GLN A 248 13.57 2.22 -8.79
CA GLN A 248 14.47 3.15 -9.46
C GLN A 248 13.80 3.86 -10.66
N ASP A 249 12.88 3.19 -11.35
CA ASP A 249 12.29 3.64 -12.60
C ASP A 249 10.90 4.29 -12.42
N ALA A 250 10.42 4.40 -11.17
CA ALA A 250 9.21 5.16 -10.86
C ALA A 250 9.47 6.67 -10.96
N GLU A 251 8.73 7.34 -11.84
CA GLU A 251 8.80 8.78 -12.09
C GLU A 251 8.11 9.58 -10.97
N THR A 252 8.62 10.80 -10.73
CA THR A 252 8.01 11.84 -9.89
C THR A 252 7.65 13.04 -10.74
N PHE A 253 6.69 13.84 -10.29
CA PHE A 253 6.12 14.93 -11.06
C PHE A 253 5.98 16.19 -10.20
N THR A 254 6.11 17.37 -10.81
CA THR A 254 5.81 18.64 -10.12
C THR A 254 4.33 19.01 -10.27
N GLU A 255 3.84 19.90 -9.40
CA GLU A 255 2.47 20.44 -9.54
C GLU A 255 2.27 21.16 -10.89
N GLU A 256 3.30 21.86 -11.37
CA GLU A 256 3.28 22.60 -12.64
C GLU A 256 3.19 21.67 -13.85
N GLU A 257 3.86 20.50 -13.82
CA GLU A 257 3.77 19.49 -14.87
C GLU A 257 2.38 18.86 -15.00
N CYS A 258 1.59 18.88 -13.92
CA CYS A 258 0.28 18.24 -13.82
C CYS A 258 -0.89 19.23 -13.82
N GLU A 259 -0.64 20.52 -14.05
CA GLU A 259 -1.71 21.52 -14.10
C GLU A 259 -2.58 21.32 -15.35
N GLY A 260 -3.91 21.28 -15.17
CA GLY A 260 -4.85 21.09 -16.28
C GLY A 260 -4.82 19.68 -16.90
N GLU A 261 -4.36 18.68 -16.15
CA GLU A 261 -4.25 17.28 -16.59
C GLU A 261 -5.56 16.73 -17.19
N SER A 262 -5.52 16.25 -18.44
CA SER A 262 -6.60 15.44 -19.00
C SER A 262 -6.55 14.01 -18.48
N LYS A 263 -7.61 13.20 -18.69
CA LYS A 263 -7.61 11.80 -18.23
C LYS A 263 -6.51 10.96 -18.90
N GLY A 264 -6.18 11.22 -20.17
CA GLY A 264 -5.03 10.63 -20.84
C GLY A 264 -3.69 10.99 -20.21
N HIS A 265 -3.50 12.25 -19.78
CA HIS A 265 -2.31 12.66 -19.03
C HIS A 265 -2.23 11.92 -17.68
N TRP A 266 -3.35 11.86 -16.96
CA TRP A 266 -3.46 11.12 -15.69
C TRP A 266 -3.06 9.65 -15.88
N TYR A 267 -3.56 8.98 -16.92
CA TYR A 267 -3.16 7.60 -17.22
C TYR A 267 -1.67 7.47 -17.49
N LEU A 268 -1.08 8.36 -18.29
CA LEU A 268 0.36 8.35 -18.54
C LEU A 268 1.15 8.44 -17.23
N ARG A 269 0.76 9.35 -16.35
CA ARG A 269 1.39 9.54 -15.03
C ARG A 269 1.26 8.30 -14.16
N GLN A 270 0.07 7.69 -14.10
CA GLN A 270 -0.14 6.46 -13.33
C GLN A 270 0.70 5.29 -13.84
N LEU A 271 0.83 5.16 -15.16
CA LEU A 271 1.64 4.12 -15.80
C LEU A 271 3.14 4.27 -15.50
N THR A 272 3.67 5.50 -15.47
CA THR A 272 5.11 5.75 -15.28
C THR A 272 5.50 6.00 -13.81
N GLY A 273 4.55 6.38 -12.95
CA GLY A 273 4.75 6.54 -11.50
C GLY A 273 4.66 5.24 -10.70
N SER A 274 4.18 4.15 -11.31
CA SER A 274 3.94 2.87 -10.65
C SER A 274 4.87 1.76 -11.14
N SER A 275 5.09 0.75 -10.30
CA SER A 275 6.03 -0.33 -10.55
C SER A 275 5.45 -1.69 -10.20
N ASN A 276 5.51 -2.62 -11.14
CA ASN A 276 5.08 -4.00 -10.94
C ASN A 276 6.21 -4.88 -10.42
N PHE A 277 5.81 -5.96 -9.75
CA PHE A 277 6.71 -7.05 -9.43
C PHE A 277 6.10 -8.43 -9.69
N THR A 278 6.94 -9.36 -10.14
CA THR A 278 6.55 -10.71 -10.53
C THR A 278 6.88 -11.73 -9.45
N GLY A 279 6.06 -12.78 -9.37
CA GLY A 279 6.19 -13.87 -8.42
C GLY A 279 5.23 -15.02 -8.70
N GLY A 280 5.07 -15.91 -7.72
CA GLY A 280 4.06 -16.98 -7.81
C GLY A 280 2.67 -16.50 -7.39
N ARG A 281 1.65 -17.33 -7.64
CA ARG A 281 0.23 -17.03 -7.29
C ARG A 281 0.04 -16.49 -5.88
N TRP A 282 0.66 -17.11 -4.88
CA TRP A 282 0.51 -16.67 -3.49
C TRP A 282 1.18 -15.34 -3.20
N LEU A 283 2.23 -14.97 -3.92
CA LEU A 283 2.82 -13.65 -3.77
C LEU A 283 1.85 -12.57 -4.26
N HIS A 284 1.12 -12.82 -5.35
CA HIS A 284 0.06 -11.92 -5.83
C HIS A 284 -1.09 -11.79 -4.81
N VAL A 285 -1.59 -12.91 -4.30
CA VAL A 285 -2.67 -12.90 -3.29
C VAL A 285 -2.21 -12.23 -1.98
N LEU A 286 -1.01 -12.54 -1.49
CA LEU A 286 -0.52 -11.97 -0.23
C LEU A 286 -0.18 -10.49 -0.38
N SER A 287 0.12 -9.99 -1.59
CA SER A 287 0.29 -8.55 -1.82
C SER A 287 -1.02 -7.81 -2.06
N GLY A 288 -2.18 -8.46 -2.00
CA GLY A 288 -3.44 -7.80 -2.37
C GLY A 288 -3.55 -7.54 -3.87
N HIS A 289 -2.76 -8.26 -4.67
CA HIS A 289 -2.47 -8.02 -6.08
C HIS A 289 -1.74 -6.70 -6.40
N LEU A 290 -1.21 -6.00 -5.39
CA LEU A 290 -0.31 -4.83 -5.56
C LEU A 290 1.03 -5.17 -6.22
N SER A 291 1.27 -6.45 -6.53
CA SER A 291 2.27 -6.86 -7.52
C SER A 291 2.01 -6.29 -8.93
N TYR A 292 0.76 -5.91 -9.19
CA TYR A 292 0.25 -5.26 -10.39
C TYR A 292 -0.12 -3.81 -10.07
N GLN A 293 0.82 -3.08 -9.46
CA GLN A 293 0.64 -1.68 -9.06
C GLN A 293 0.25 -0.77 -10.21
N VAL A 294 0.80 -1.00 -11.41
CA VAL A 294 0.46 -0.25 -12.62
C VAL A 294 -1.03 -0.38 -12.92
N GLU A 295 -1.56 -1.61 -12.95
CA GLU A 295 -2.98 -1.89 -13.16
C GLU A 295 -3.84 -1.34 -12.03
N HIS A 296 -3.38 -1.47 -10.78
CA HIS A 296 -4.04 -0.92 -9.61
C HIS A 296 -4.21 0.60 -9.71
N HIS A 297 -3.19 1.32 -10.16
CA HIS A 297 -3.24 2.78 -10.26
C HIS A 297 -4.08 3.28 -11.44
N VAL A 298 -4.10 2.57 -12.56
CA VAL A 298 -4.98 2.95 -13.67
C VAL A 298 -6.43 2.53 -13.44
N PHE A 299 -6.67 1.42 -12.71
CA PHE A 299 -7.98 0.82 -12.46
C PHE A 299 -8.18 0.38 -10.99
N PRO A 300 -8.13 1.31 -10.02
CA PRO A 300 -8.16 0.96 -8.59
C PRO A 300 -9.49 0.33 -8.15
N ASP A 301 -10.55 0.61 -8.90
CA ASP A 301 -11.93 0.18 -8.66
C ASP A 301 -12.30 -1.16 -9.31
N LEU A 302 -11.39 -1.80 -10.05
CA LEU A 302 -11.60 -3.16 -10.56
C LEU A 302 -11.16 -4.21 -9.54
N PRO A 303 -11.84 -5.37 -9.41
CA PRO A 303 -11.39 -6.46 -8.55
C PRO A 303 -9.94 -6.86 -8.84
N ALA A 304 -9.07 -6.72 -7.84
CA ALA A 304 -7.63 -6.84 -8.02
C ALA A 304 -7.16 -8.21 -8.52
N HIS A 305 -7.96 -9.27 -8.26
CA HIS A 305 -7.70 -10.60 -8.79
C HIS A 305 -7.84 -10.70 -10.32
N ARG A 306 -8.34 -9.66 -10.99
CA ARG A 306 -8.42 -9.52 -12.45
C ARG A 306 -7.16 -8.88 -13.04
N TYR A 307 -6.34 -8.19 -12.25
CA TYR A 307 -5.11 -7.57 -12.74
C TYR A 307 -4.18 -8.53 -13.49
N PRO A 308 -3.99 -9.80 -13.06
CA PRO A 308 -3.20 -10.76 -13.85
C PRO A 308 -3.77 -11.06 -15.25
N GLU A 309 -5.10 -10.97 -15.43
CA GLU A 309 -5.76 -11.21 -16.72
C GLU A 309 -5.58 -10.02 -17.67
N ILE A 310 -5.58 -8.79 -17.14
CA ILE A 310 -5.51 -7.57 -17.94
C ILE A 310 -4.11 -6.99 -18.09
N SER A 311 -3.14 -7.40 -17.27
CA SER A 311 -1.79 -6.83 -17.29
C SER A 311 -1.12 -6.94 -18.66
N GLY A 312 -1.37 -8.05 -19.39
CA GLY A 312 -0.87 -8.22 -20.75
C GLY A 312 -1.46 -7.22 -21.76
N LYS A 313 -2.73 -6.84 -21.58
CA LYS A 313 -3.39 -5.81 -22.42
C LYS A 313 -2.86 -4.42 -22.09
N VAL A 314 -2.71 -4.10 -20.80
CA VAL A 314 -2.10 -2.83 -20.36
C VAL A 314 -0.67 -2.71 -20.87
N GLN A 315 0.13 -3.78 -20.77
CA GLN A 315 1.49 -3.80 -21.32
C GLN A 315 1.52 -3.60 -22.85
N ALA A 316 0.56 -4.18 -23.59
CA ALA A 316 0.45 -3.97 -25.03
C ALA A 316 0.10 -2.52 -25.38
N VAL A 317 -0.77 -1.88 -24.59
CA VAL A 317 -1.07 -0.44 -24.70
C VAL A 317 0.20 0.39 -24.43
N CYS A 318 0.93 0.10 -23.35
CA CYS A 318 2.21 0.76 -23.08
C CYS A 318 3.18 0.60 -24.27
N GLN A 319 3.28 -0.59 -24.86
CA GLN A 319 4.14 -0.85 -26.01
C GLN A 319 3.70 -0.05 -27.25
N LYS A 320 2.39 0.02 -27.55
CA LYS A 320 1.83 0.81 -28.66
C LYS A 320 2.27 2.27 -28.60
N TYR A 321 2.23 2.87 -27.41
CA TYR A 321 2.62 4.27 -27.20
C TYR A 321 4.09 4.44 -26.79
N GLY A 322 4.88 3.37 -26.74
CA GLY A 322 6.28 3.36 -26.30
C GLY A 322 6.49 3.90 -24.87
N ILE A 323 5.55 3.63 -23.98
CA ILE A 323 5.63 3.90 -22.53
C ILE A 323 6.38 2.73 -21.88
N HIS A 324 7.30 3.04 -20.96
CA HIS A 324 8.00 1.99 -20.22
C HIS A 324 7.06 1.32 -19.22
N TYR A 325 6.79 0.03 -19.41
CA TYR A 325 6.03 -0.76 -18.45
C TYR A 325 6.98 -1.34 -17.38
N ASN A 326 7.09 -0.65 -16.25
CA ASN A 326 8.04 -0.98 -15.18
C ASN A 326 7.63 -2.27 -14.46
N THR A 327 8.34 -3.36 -14.73
CA THR A 327 8.11 -4.66 -14.08
C THR A 327 9.41 -5.41 -13.84
N GLY A 328 9.50 -6.15 -12.73
CA GLY A 328 10.70 -6.90 -12.37
C GLY A 328 10.43 -8.04 -11.40
N ARG A 329 11.43 -8.88 -11.11
CA ARG A 329 11.31 -9.89 -10.04
C ARG A 329 11.20 -9.19 -8.69
N PHE A 330 10.34 -9.69 -7.79
CA PHE A 330 10.13 -9.09 -6.45
C PHE A 330 11.43 -8.72 -5.71
N ALA A 331 12.38 -9.66 -5.60
CA ALA A 331 13.65 -9.40 -4.94
C ALA A 331 14.50 -8.31 -5.64
N LYS A 332 14.42 -8.22 -6.97
CA LYS A 332 15.13 -7.18 -7.73
C LYS A 332 14.48 -5.82 -7.47
N GLN A 333 13.15 -5.72 -7.57
CA GLN A 333 12.43 -4.46 -7.31
C GLN A 333 12.70 -3.97 -5.89
N TYR A 334 12.58 -4.83 -4.89
CA TYR A 334 12.89 -4.48 -3.52
C TYR A 334 14.36 -4.05 -3.34
N GLY A 335 15.30 -4.72 -4.01
CA GLY A 335 16.70 -4.28 -4.04
C GLY A 335 16.89 -2.86 -4.60
N THR A 336 16.12 -2.47 -5.62
CA THR A 336 16.14 -1.09 -6.14
C THR A 336 15.59 -0.07 -5.15
N VAL A 337 14.54 -0.42 -4.39
CA VAL A 337 14.00 0.43 -3.32
C VAL A 337 15.07 0.67 -2.27
N LEU A 338 15.70 -0.39 -1.75
CA LEU A 338 16.73 -0.28 -0.72
C LEU A 338 17.92 0.57 -1.22
N LYS A 339 18.33 0.38 -2.47
CA LYS A 339 19.37 1.19 -3.11
C LYS A 339 18.95 2.66 -3.22
N ARG A 340 17.69 2.95 -3.57
CA ARG A 340 17.16 4.32 -3.63
C ARG A 340 17.17 4.97 -2.25
N ILE A 341 16.68 4.29 -1.22
CA ILE A 341 16.69 4.78 0.17
C ILE A 341 18.13 5.07 0.62
N LEU A 342 19.07 4.16 0.39
CA LEU A 342 20.49 4.33 0.75
C LEU A 342 21.11 5.51 0.00
N ARG A 343 20.88 5.61 -1.31
CA ARG A 343 21.37 6.73 -2.14
C ARG A 343 20.91 8.07 -1.59
N HIS A 344 19.62 8.22 -1.30
CA HIS A 344 19.07 9.49 -0.83
C HIS A 344 19.30 9.77 0.66
N SER A 345 19.87 8.80 1.41
CA SER A 345 20.35 9.02 2.78
C SER A 345 21.61 9.90 2.81
N LEU A 346 22.39 9.90 1.73
CA LEU A 346 23.66 10.64 1.62
C LEU A 346 23.49 11.99 0.90
N PRO A 347 24.37 12.98 1.16
CA PRO A 347 24.39 14.24 0.42
C PRO A 347 24.77 14.03 -1.06
N GLU A 348 24.23 14.87 -1.94
CA GLU A 348 24.52 14.92 -3.39
C GLU A 348 26.02 14.98 -3.72
N LYS A 349 26.79 15.72 -2.90
CA LYS A 349 28.25 15.84 -3.04
C LYS A 349 28.99 14.51 -2.85
N VAL A 350 28.42 13.57 -2.11
CA VAL A 350 28.99 12.25 -1.83
C VAL A 350 28.56 11.23 -2.89
N THR A 351 27.35 11.38 -3.43
CA THR A 351 26.82 10.49 -4.48
C THR A 351 27.31 10.84 -5.89
N GLY A 352 28.05 11.95 -6.04
CA GLY A 352 28.69 12.35 -7.30
C GLY A 352 27.74 13.03 -8.29
N MET A 353 26.54 13.43 -7.86
CA MET A 353 25.55 14.12 -8.69
C MET A 353 25.39 15.55 -8.19
N ALA A 354 26.20 16.45 -8.69
CA ALA A 354 25.90 17.88 -8.57
C ALA A 354 24.60 18.15 -9.35
N ARG A 355 23.70 18.97 -8.79
CA ARG A 355 22.56 19.55 -9.53
C ARG A 355 23.08 20.04 -10.88
N ALA A 356 22.53 19.53 -11.97
CA ALA A 356 22.57 20.29 -13.22
C ALA A 356 21.80 21.58 -12.91
N ALA A 357 22.54 22.69 -12.90
CA ALA A 357 22.03 24.02 -12.56
C ALA A 357 21.00 24.50 -13.59
#